data_AF-A0A820HX50-F1
#
_entry.id   AF-A0A820HX50-F1
#
_cell.length_a   1.000
_cell.length_b   1.000
_cell.length_c   1.000
_cell.angle_alpha   90.00
_cell.angle_beta   90.00
_cell.angle_gamma   90.00
#
_symmetry.space_group_name_H-M   'P 1'
#
loop_
_entity.id
_entity.type
_entity.pdbx_description
1 polymer ?
#
loop_
_entity_poly.entity_id
_entity_poly.type
_entity_poly.pdbx_seq_one_letter_code
_entity_poly.pdbx_strand_id
1 'polypeptide(L)'
;MNRSNIHFLDLPDEILLIILKKLNNIDVLYSLLDINNKRLKILAQENTFTNILKFASIDDNSIIDRFCDDILPRIHRNVKCFILDPVLMEYILLATYYPNLTELKIFHFQEDALYYFLRSFVSSYPGLLLRDQAFTIFSSPILTHLCITVDNFDDCLYLLDGRLRQLTTLHVTVYTRDSSSEIVHNMDKLCKLKYFSLKVIDLFEDYDKISSLFRRMSNLEKLTLNVSVRHRNRVIDGTDIQHDIFNCMPQLHSFTFCICTYVEMVDLSYKLTSEDIQQTLTDIGQQHAVSMVSYVTKKKAACSIFSLPFEFDYLEDLGNKYPNTVFSYVTYLLVRETVPFEHEFFMRIARSFPSLKHLRIFNMKSQTLNSRMTFSSDNSQFYSIIEYPHLTILDVRYAHRDYVEQFLNETKTYIPCLTIFQVFVDDLKAVTKNFSREETRRNCAKVEQLFTRESLVRTDDVWLYFPSLYK
;
A
#
# COMPACT_ATOMS: atom_id res chain seq x y z
N MET A 1 16.40 -7.86 49.47
CA MET A 1 17.08 -7.40 48.23
C MET A 1 16.74 -5.93 48.04
N ASN A 2 17.71 -5.03 48.27
CA ASN A 2 17.54 -3.60 48.00
C ASN A 2 17.53 -3.39 46.48
N ARG A 3 16.37 -3.07 45.91
CA ARG A 3 16.31 -2.59 44.53
C ARG A 3 16.89 -1.17 44.53
N SER A 4 18.07 -1.02 43.95
CA SER A 4 18.64 0.30 43.66
C SER A 4 17.76 0.98 42.61
N ASN A 5 17.01 2.00 43.01
CA ASN A 5 16.31 2.88 42.08
C ASN A 5 17.35 3.77 41.41
N ILE A 6 17.71 3.45 40.17
CA ILE A 6 18.50 4.36 39.33
C ILE A 6 17.54 5.45 38.86
N HIS A 7 17.80 6.72 39.20
CA HIS A 7 16.99 7.81 38.67
C HIS A 7 17.35 8.02 37.20
N PHE A 8 16.34 8.29 36.38
CA PHE A 8 16.52 8.52 34.94
C PHE A 8 17.55 9.62 34.64
N LEU A 9 17.59 10.67 35.46
CA LEU A 9 18.54 11.79 35.32
C LEU A 9 20.00 11.43 35.64
N ASP A 10 20.22 10.30 36.31
CA ASP A 10 21.57 9.82 36.67
C ASP A 10 22.23 9.04 35.52
N LEU A 11 21.47 8.71 34.47
CA LEU A 11 21.98 8.02 33.30
C LEU A 11 22.91 8.93 32.47
N PRO A 12 23.97 8.39 31.84
CA PRO A 12 24.78 9.13 30.86
C PRO A 12 23.97 9.59 29.63
N ASP A 13 24.44 10.64 28.95
CA ASP A 13 23.74 11.25 27.80
C ASP A 13 23.53 10.25 26.67
N GLU A 14 24.51 9.39 26.44
CA GLU A 14 24.48 8.37 25.40
C GLU A 14 23.34 7.36 25.65
N ILE A 15 23.15 6.96 26.91
CA ILE A 15 22.09 6.03 27.31
C ILE A 15 20.72 6.71 27.20
N LEU A 16 20.61 7.96 27.67
CA LEU A 16 19.40 8.76 27.53
C LEU A 16 19.01 8.92 26.07
N LEU A 17 19.96 9.25 25.19
CA LEU A 17 19.72 9.36 23.75
C LEU A 17 19.26 8.04 23.14
N ILE A 18 19.85 6.90 23.52
CA ILE A 18 19.42 5.58 23.04
C ILE A 18 17.97 5.29 23.47
N ILE A 19 17.61 5.62 24.72
CA ILE A 19 16.25 5.42 25.23
C ILE A 19 15.27 6.34 24.50
N LEU A 20 15.55 7.65 24.48
CA LEU A 20 14.66 8.64 23.87
C LEU A 20 14.48 8.41 22.37
N LYS A 21 15.51 7.94 21.64
CA LYS A 21 15.41 7.61 20.20
C LYS A 21 14.45 6.46 19.89
N LYS A 22 14.08 5.65 20.89
CA LYS A 22 13.08 4.59 20.74
C LYS A 22 11.65 5.06 21.02
N LEU A 23 11.48 6.26 21.55
CA LEU A 23 10.18 6.85 21.88
C LEU A 23 9.69 7.71 20.71
N ASN A 24 8.39 8.05 20.72
CA ASN A 24 7.84 9.02 19.79
C ASN A 24 8.41 10.41 20.09
N ASN A 25 8.94 11.10 19.07
CA ASN A 25 9.56 12.41 19.22
C ASN A 25 8.60 13.45 19.84
N ILE A 26 7.30 13.38 19.55
CA ILE A 26 6.31 14.30 20.12
C ILE A 26 6.17 14.09 21.63
N ASP A 27 6.01 12.84 22.07
CA ASP A 27 5.87 12.50 23.49
C ASP A 27 7.11 12.91 24.28
N VAL A 28 8.30 12.70 23.71
CA VAL A 28 9.56 13.14 24.31
C VAL A 28 9.60 14.65 24.43
N LEU A 29 9.38 15.38 23.34
CA LEU A 29 9.47 16.85 23.35
C LEU A 29 8.42 17.48 24.27
N TYR A 30 7.20 16.94 24.30
CA TYR A 30 6.14 17.36 25.20
C TYR A 30 6.50 17.11 26.68
N SER A 31 6.98 15.90 27.00
CA SER A 31 7.36 15.53 28.37
C SER A 31 8.54 16.35 28.90
N LEU A 32 9.42 16.83 28.01
CA LEU A 32 10.59 17.61 28.38
C LEU A 32 10.31 19.12 28.53
N LEU A 33 9.16 19.62 28.10
CA LEU A 33 8.85 21.06 28.09
C LEU A 33 8.88 21.68 29.49
N ASP A 34 8.25 21.02 30.46
CA ASP A 34 8.11 21.51 31.84
C ASP A 34 9.29 21.15 32.75
N ILE A 35 10.19 20.31 32.26
CA ILE A 35 11.35 19.90 33.04
C ILE A 35 12.35 21.06 33.01
N ASN A 36 12.52 21.73 34.16
CA ASN A 36 13.54 22.75 34.33
C ASN A 36 14.94 22.14 34.48
N ASN A 37 15.34 21.30 33.52
CA ASN A 37 16.64 20.67 33.47
C ASN A 37 17.36 21.09 32.19
N LYS A 38 18.44 21.86 32.36
CA LYS A 38 19.25 22.40 31.24
C LYS A 38 19.81 21.29 30.35
N ARG A 39 20.20 20.14 30.92
CA ARG A 39 20.75 19.00 30.19
C ARG A 39 19.71 18.40 29.25
N LEU A 40 18.50 18.14 29.76
CA LEU A 40 17.41 17.61 28.95
C LEU A 40 16.94 18.61 27.87
N LYS A 41 16.98 19.92 28.15
CA LYS A 41 16.69 20.96 27.15
C LYS A 41 17.69 20.94 25.98
N ILE A 42 18.97 20.72 26.26
CA ILE A 42 20.00 20.57 25.22
C ILE A 42 19.74 19.30 24.41
N LEU A 43 19.48 18.17 25.08
CA LEU A 43 19.18 16.91 24.41
C LEU A 43 17.90 16.98 23.54
N ALA A 44 16.88 17.73 23.97
CA ALA A 44 15.64 17.94 23.20
C ALA A 44 15.85 18.75 21.91
N GLN A 45 16.94 19.54 21.83
CA GLN A 45 17.27 20.33 20.64
C GLN A 45 18.18 19.57 19.67
N GLU A 46 18.65 18.38 20.03
CA GLU A 46 19.42 17.53 19.14
C GLU A 46 18.62 17.22 17.87
N ASN A 47 19.30 17.35 16.74
CA ASN A 47 18.74 17.12 15.40
C ASN A 47 18.02 15.77 15.28
N THR A 48 18.40 14.77 16.08
CA THR A 48 17.75 13.45 16.04
C THR A 48 16.26 13.51 16.41
N PHE A 49 15.85 14.40 17.32
CA PHE A 49 14.46 14.51 17.78
C PHE A 49 13.67 15.55 17.00
N THR A 50 14.35 16.57 16.49
CA THR A 50 13.70 17.73 15.89
C THR A 50 13.65 17.68 14.36
N ASN A 51 14.50 16.88 13.71
CA ASN A 51 14.54 16.83 12.23
C ASN A 51 13.27 16.25 11.61
N ILE A 52 12.71 15.20 12.24
CA ILE A 52 11.52 14.50 11.75
C ILE A 52 10.48 14.51 12.86
N LEU A 53 9.36 15.20 12.62
CA LEU A 53 8.27 15.28 13.59
C LEU A 53 7.05 14.56 13.03
N LYS A 54 6.50 13.62 13.81
CA LYS A 54 5.38 12.77 13.44
C LYS A 54 4.15 13.08 14.30
N PHE A 55 3.20 13.78 13.71
CA PHE A 55 1.90 14.11 14.29
C PHE A 55 0.82 13.22 13.66
N ALA A 56 0.92 11.91 13.93
CA ALA A 56 -0.11 10.95 13.53
C ALA A 56 -0.95 10.58 14.76
N SER A 57 -2.27 10.73 14.67
CA SER A 57 -3.23 10.24 15.67
C SER A 57 -3.05 10.83 17.08
N ILE A 58 -2.91 12.16 17.17
CA ILE A 58 -2.94 12.87 18.46
C ILE A 58 -4.38 13.35 18.69
N ASP A 59 -5.07 12.71 19.63
CA ASP A 59 -6.49 12.99 19.91
C ASP A 59 -6.70 14.19 20.85
N ASP A 60 -5.64 14.68 21.51
CA ASP A 60 -5.72 15.77 22.49
C ASP A 60 -5.25 17.10 21.89
N ASN A 61 -6.21 17.96 21.57
CA ASN A 61 -5.95 19.31 21.04
C ASN A 61 -5.10 20.16 22.00
N SER A 62 -5.21 19.95 23.31
CA SER A 62 -4.41 20.74 24.27
C SER A 62 -2.91 20.43 24.17
N ILE A 63 -2.56 19.19 23.78
CA ILE A 63 -1.19 18.81 23.50
C ILE A 63 -0.69 19.51 22.24
N ILE A 64 -1.52 19.53 21.18
CA ILE A 64 -1.19 20.19 19.91
C ILE A 64 -1.01 21.69 20.10
N ASP A 65 -1.97 22.37 20.73
CA ASP A 65 -1.94 23.81 20.97
C ASP A 65 -0.65 24.19 21.70
N ARG A 66 -0.34 23.47 22.78
CA ARG A 66 0.89 23.67 23.54
C ARG A 66 2.14 23.40 22.71
N PHE A 67 2.11 22.38 21.85
CA PHE A 67 3.24 22.06 20.98
C PHE A 67 3.48 23.17 19.94
N CYS A 68 2.41 23.70 19.36
CA CYS A 68 2.40 24.83 18.43
C CYS A 68 2.89 26.13 19.08
N ASP A 69 2.43 26.43 20.29
CA ASP A 69 2.73 27.69 20.97
C ASP A 69 4.11 27.68 21.63
N ASP A 70 4.52 26.56 22.24
CA ASP A 70 5.72 26.51 23.08
C ASP A 70 6.91 25.78 22.44
N ILE A 71 6.68 24.69 21.70
CA ILE A 71 7.73 23.78 21.25
C ILE A 71 8.21 24.13 19.86
N LEU A 72 7.30 24.17 18.87
CA LEU A 72 7.64 24.41 17.47
C LEU A 72 8.45 25.70 17.28
N PRO A 73 8.10 26.84 17.88
CA PRO A 73 8.88 28.08 17.75
C PRO A 73 10.31 27.98 18.30
N ARG A 74 10.64 26.97 19.12
CA ARG A 74 11.99 26.75 19.65
C ARG A 74 12.82 25.82 18.76
N ILE A 75 12.17 24.90 18.05
CA ILE A 75 12.85 23.85 17.27
C ILE A 75 12.69 24.02 15.75
N HIS A 76 11.92 25.01 15.29
CA HIS A 76 11.53 25.18 13.89
C HIS A 76 12.69 25.19 12.88
N ARG A 77 13.86 25.68 13.29
CA ARG A 77 15.06 25.72 12.44
C ARG A 77 15.65 24.34 12.20
N ASN A 78 15.39 23.38 13.07
CA ASN A 78 15.93 22.03 12.94
C ASN A 78 14.96 21.11 12.18
N VAL A 79 13.68 21.49 12.05
CA VAL A 79 12.68 20.65 11.38
C VAL A 79 12.96 20.57 9.88
N LYS A 80 13.12 19.34 9.40
CA LYS A 80 13.37 19.02 7.98
C LYS A 80 12.23 18.25 7.33
N CYS A 81 11.50 17.47 8.13
CA CYS A 81 10.44 16.59 7.69
C CYS A 81 9.27 16.63 8.66
N PHE A 82 8.07 16.80 8.11
CA PHE A 82 6.82 16.60 8.84
C PHE A 82 6.08 15.38 8.33
N ILE A 83 5.53 14.60 9.25
CA ILE A 83 4.56 13.55 8.98
C ILE A 83 3.27 13.94 9.70
N LEU A 84 2.25 14.35 8.96
CA LEU A 84 1.04 14.97 9.49
C LEU A 84 -0.22 14.16 9.14
N ASP A 85 -1.15 14.15 10.10
CA ASP A 85 -2.57 14.01 9.81
C ASP A 85 -3.09 15.31 9.16
N PRO A 86 -3.91 15.23 8.09
CA PRO A 86 -4.54 16.38 7.44
C PRO A 86 -5.19 17.36 8.41
N VAL A 87 -5.85 16.86 9.46
CA VAL A 87 -6.56 17.70 10.45
C VAL A 87 -5.60 18.61 11.23
N LEU A 88 -4.35 18.17 11.41
CA LEU A 88 -3.32 18.92 12.14
C LEU A 88 -2.46 19.80 11.24
N MET A 89 -2.59 19.69 9.92
CA MET A 89 -1.73 20.37 8.97
C MET A 89 -1.75 21.88 9.15
N GLU A 90 -2.93 22.47 9.38
CA GLU A 90 -3.08 23.91 9.59
C GLU A 90 -2.31 24.38 10.82
N TYR A 91 -2.61 23.78 11.97
CA TYR A 91 -2.02 24.13 13.26
C TYR A 91 -0.49 24.09 13.20
N ILE A 92 0.06 22.98 12.68
CA ILE A 92 1.50 22.76 12.68
C ILE A 92 2.20 23.68 11.67
N LEU A 93 1.67 23.84 10.45
CA LEU A 93 2.32 24.65 9.43
C LEU A 93 2.17 26.15 9.65
N LEU A 94 1.13 26.60 10.36
CA LEU A 94 0.94 28.01 10.72
C LEU A 94 1.60 28.41 12.04
N ALA A 95 1.98 27.46 12.89
CA ALA A 95 2.60 27.75 14.19
C ALA A 95 3.86 28.63 14.08
N THR A 96 4.69 28.43 13.04
CA THR A 96 5.93 29.19 12.84
C THR A 96 6.51 28.99 11.43
N TYR A 97 7.57 29.71 11.09
CA TYR A 97 8.28 29.58 9.81
C TYR A 97 9.34 28.48 9.89
N TYR A 98 9.30 27.50 8.98
CA TYR A 98 10.26 26.38 8.95
C TYR A 98 11.29 26.54 7.82
N PRO A 99 12.46 27.17 8.07
CA PRO A 99 13.44 27.48 7.02
C PRO A 99 14.15 26.26 6.42
N ASN A 100 14.05 25.10 7.05
CA ASN A 100 14.74 23.88 6.64
C ASN A 100 13.78 22.74 6.26
N LEU A 101 12.46 23.01 6.18
CA LEU A 101 11.45 22.02 5.84
C LEU A 101 11.53 21.64 4.36
N THR A 102 12.19 20.52 4.09
CA THR A 102 12.41 20.01 2.73
C THR A 102 11.45 18.88 2.35
N GLU A 103 10.87 18.19 3.34
CA GLU A 103 9.99 17.03 3.13
C GLU A 103 8.67 17.17 3.92
N LEU A 104 7.55 16.81 3.28
CA LEU A 104 6.23 16.77 3.91
C LEU A 104 5.53 15.46 3.54
N LYS A 105 5.00 14.74 4.53
CA LYS A 105 4.20 13.53 4.37
C LYS A 105 2.82 13.73 4.98
N ILE A 106 1.78 13.49 4.19
CA ILE A 106 0.39 13.64 4.60
C ILE A 106 -0.32 12.29 4.39
N PHE A 107 -1.01 11.80 5.42
CA PHE A 107 -1.70 10.51 5.39
C PHE A 107 -3.22 10.69 5.39
N HIS A 108 -3.95 10.01 4.50
CA HIS A 108 -5.43 10.03 4.43
C HIS A 108 -6.05 11.42 4.23
N PHE A 109 -5.49 12.20 3.32
CA PHE A 109 -6.02 13.50 2.93
C PHE A 109 -7.34 13.36 2.16
N GLN A 110 -8.37 14.07 2.63
CA GLN A 110 -9.70 14.14 2.03
C GLN A 110 -10.02 15.61 1.70
N GLU A 111 -10.68 15.87 0.57
CA GLU A 111 -11.15 17.22 0.20
C GLU A 111 -11.99 17.88 1.30
N ASP A 112 -12.83 17.12 2.01
CA ASP A 112 -13.64 17.64 3.13
C ASP A 112 -12.78 18.23 4.25
N ALA A 113 -11.61 17.65 4.53
CA ALA A 113 -10.65 18.20 5.49
C ALA A 113 -10.11 19.56 5.00
N LEU A 114 -9.97 19.73 3.68
CA LEU A 114 -9.62 20.99 3.01
C LEU A 114 -10.74 22.03 3.12
N TYR A 115 -12.00 21.61 3.07
CA TYR A 115 -13.15 22.49 3.30
C TYR A 115 -13.19 23.01 4.74
N TYR A 116 -12.96 22.14 5.73
CA TYR A 116 -12.82 22.55 7.13
C TYR A 116 -11.63 23.49 7.34
N PHE A 117 -10.48 23.19 6.73
CA PHE A 117 -9.30 24.05 6.69
C PHE A 117 -9.62 25.47 6.22
N LEU A 118 -10.35 25.62 5.11
CA LEU A 118 -10.67 26.95 4.55
C LEU A 118 -11.70 27.70 5.39
N ARG A 119 -12.67 27.01 5.98
CA ARG A 119 -13.69 27.63 6.84
C ARG A 119 -13.11 28.13 8.17
N SER A 120 -12.19 27.36 8.76
CA SER A 120 -11.39 27.70 9.95
C SER A 120 -10.57 28.98 9.72
N PHE A 121 -9.81 29.02 8.62
CA PHE A 121 -8.92 30.13 8.30
C PHE A 121 -9.67 31.46 8.07
N VAL A 122 -10.79 31.42 7.33
CA VAL A 122 -11.59 32.61 7.00
C VAL A 122 -12.26 33.22 8.23
N SER A 123 -12.63 32.41 9.23
CA SER A 123 -13.27 32.90 10.45
C SER A 123 -12.30 33.49 11.48
N SER A 124 -11.04 33.06 11.46
CA SER A 124 -10.04 33.46 12.46
C SER A 124 -9.22 34.70 12.07
N TYR A 125 -9.13 35.04 10.78
CA TYR A 125 -8.36 36.19 10.28
C TYR A 125 -9.11 37.00 9.21
N PRO A 126 -10.14 37.79 9.58
CA PRO A 126 -11.00 38.52 8.64
C PRO A 126 -10.30 39.65 7.86
N GLY A 127 -9.05 39.99 8.19
CA GLY A 127 -8.25 40.99 7.48
C GLY A 127 -7.60 40.50 6.18
N LEU A 128 -7.58 39.18 5.94
CA LEU A 128 -7.14 38.58 4.68
C LEU A 128 -8.37 38.35 3.79
N LEU A 129 -8.90 39.44 3.23
CA LEU A 129 -9.94 39.38 2.20
C LEU A 129 -9.40 38.59 0.99
N LEU A 130 -9.84 37.35 0.86
CA LEU A 130 -9.75 36.53 -0.34
C LEU A 130 -10.44 37.27 -1.49
N ARG A 131 -9.67 38.05 -2.26
CA ARG A 131 -10.06 38.42 -3.62
C ARG A 131 -9.82 37.21 -4.52
N ASP A 132 -10.89 36.49 -4.83
CA ASP A 132 -11.09 35.68 -6.05
C ASP A 132 -9.99 34.68 -6.48
N GLN A 133 -9.29 34.00 -5.57
CA GLN A 133 -8.43 32.87 -5.96
C GLN A 133 -8.70 31.60 -5.17
N ALA A 134 -9.08 30.57 -5.92
CA ALA A 134 -9.38 29.22 -5.48
C ALA A 134 -8.27 28.61 -4.60
N PHE A 135 -8.72 28.03 -3.48
CA PHE A 135 -8.25 26.80 -2.82
C PHE A 135 -6.74 26.48 -2.93
N THR A 136 -5.96 26.98 -1.96
CA THR A 136 -4.83 26.31 -1.22
C THR A 136 -3.82 27.36 -0.71
N ILE A 137 -3.57 27.42 0.60
CA ILE A 137 -2.71 28.45 1.24
C ILE A 137 -1.25 27.97 1.38
N PHE A 138 -0.97 26.68 1.19
CA PHE A 138 0.37 26.15 1.40
C PHE A 138 1.32 26.51 0.25
N SER A 139 2.24 27.44 0.53
CA SER A 139 3.38 27.74 -0.32
C SER A 139 4.65 27.51 0.49
N SER A 140 5.57 26.72 -0.05
CA SER A 140 6.90 26.57 0.53
C SER A 140 7.93 26.82 -0.57
N PRO A 141 8.81 27.83 -0.40
CA PRO A 141 9.84 28.14 -1.38
C PRO A 141 11.03 27.18 -1.31
N ILE A 142 11.00 26.17 -0.42
CA ILE A 142 12.12 25.25 -0.16
C ILE A 142 11.70 23.77 -0.14
N LEU A 143 10.39 23.47 -0.13
CA LEU A 143 9.92 22.10 -0.13
C LEU A 143 10.29 21.44 -1.46
N THR A 144 11.06 20.36 -1.37
CA THR A 144 11.54 19.60 -2.52
C THR A 144 10.90 18.22 -2.62
N HIS A 145 10.38 17.70 -1.50
CA HIS A 145 9.81 16.35 -1.41
C HIS A 145 8.40 16.39 -0.79
N LEU A 146 7.45 15.78 -1.47
CA LEU A 146 6.06 15.67 -1.01
C LEU A 146 5.57 14.24 -1.17
N CYS A 147 5.03 13.67 -0.10
CA CYS A 147 4.37 12.37 -0.10
C CYS A 147 2.94 12.56 0.40
N ILE A 148 1.95 12.18 -0.40
CA ILE A 148 0.55 12.37 -0.06
C ILE A 148 -0.17 11.05 -0.26
N THR A 149 -1.00 10.73 0.71
CA THR A 149 -1.98 9.68 0.61
C THR A 149 -3.36 10.32 0.58
N VAL A 150 -4.13 10.07 -0.47
CA VAL A 150 -5.45 10.67 -0.72
C VAL A 150 -6.50 9.60 -0.96
N ASP A 151 -7.76 9.93 -0.73
CA ASP A 151 -8.87 9.04 -1.14
C ASP A 151 -9.20 9.21 -2.62
N ASN A 152 -9.18 10.45 -3.14
CA ASN A 152 -9.38 10.74 -4.55
C ASN A 152 -8.11 11.33 -5.18
N PHE A 153 -7.84 10.99 -6.43
CA PHE A 153 -6.73 11.54 -7.18
C PHE A 153 -6.85 13.06 -7.38
N ASP A 154 -8.06 13.59 -7.56
CA ASP A 154 -8.26 15.04 -7.77
C ASP A 154 -7.80 15.87 -6.56
N ASP A 155 -7.94 15.32 -5.33
CA ASP A 155 -7.49 15.94 -4.08
C ASP A 155 -5.98 16.27 -4.11
N CYS A 156 -5.19 15.43 -4.76
CA CYS A 156 -3.75 15.67 -4.87
C CYS A 156 -3.43 16.81 -5.86
N LEU A 157 -4.27 17.03 -6.87
CA LEU A 157 -4.07 18.09 -7.85
C LEU A 157 -4.30 19.48 -7.25
N TYR A 158 -5.25 19.62 -6.31
CA TYR A 158 -5.47 20.88 -5.58
C TYR A 158 -4.23 21.32 -4.78
N LEU A 159 -3.50 20.37 -4.18
CA LEU A 159 -2.25 20.67 -3.47
C LEU A 159 -1.12 21.14 -4.38
N LEU A 160 -1.24 20.93 -5.69
CA LEU A 160 -0.19 21.13 -6.67
C LEU A 160 -0.41 22.37 -7.56
N ASP A 161 -1.27 23.31 -7.14
CA ASP A 161 -1.64 24.56 -7.86
C ASP A 161 -0.49 25.60 -8.01
N GLY A 162 0.73 25.14 -8.31
CA GLY A 162 1.85 25.98 -8.76
C GLY A 162 2.57 26.79 -7.69
N ARG A 163 2.27 26.56 -6.42
CA ARG A 163 2.91 27.22 -5.27
C ARG A 163 4.13 26.47 -4.74
N LEU A 164 4.28 25.19 -5.08
CA LEU A 164 5.42 24.35 -4.71
C LEU A 164 6.51 24.34 -5.80
N ARG A 165 7.03 25.53 -6.13
CA ARG A 165 7.94 25.73 -7.28
C ARG A 165 9.30 25.03 -7.16
N GLN A 166 9.69 24.58 -5.96
CA GLN A 166 10.92 23.81 -5.74
C GLN A 166 10.70 22.31 -5.67
N LEU A 167 9.46 21.82 -5.82
CA LEU A 167 9.16 20.41 -5.72
C LEU A 167 9.90 19.63 -6.80
N THR A 168 10.78 18.72 -6.38
CA THR A 168 11.53 17.82 -7.27
C THR A 168 10.99 16.40 -7.22
N THR A 169 10.37 16.01 -6.10
CA THR A 169 9.92 14.64 -5.83
C THR A 169 8.49 14.65 -5.30
N LEU A 170 7.61 13.88 -5.94
CA LEU A 170 6.22 13.73 -5.54
C LEU A 170 5.82 12.25 -5.52
N HIS A 171 5.34 11.79 -4.37
CA HIS A 171 4.75 10.46 -4.20
C HIS A 171 3.27 10.61 -3.85
N VAL A 172 2.42 9.91 -4.59
CA VAL A 172 0.97 9.93 -4.41
C VAL A 172 0.47 8.50 -4.26
N THR A 173 -0.23 8.23 -3.16
CA THR A 173 -0.98 6.99 -2.95
C THR A 173 -2.47 7.32 -2.93
N VAL A 174 -3.27 6.61 -3.72
CA VAL A 174 -4.71 6.86 -3.86
C VAL A 174 -5.53 5.64 -3.45
N TYR A 175 -6.54 5.83 -2.61
CA TYR A 175 -7.53 4.82 -2.21
C TYR A 175 -8.87 5.05 -2.93
N THR A 176 -8.92 5.02 -4.27
CA THR A 176 -10.12 5.48 -5.00
C THR A 176 -11.39 4.69 -4.68
N ARG A 177 -12.50 5.42 -4.42
CA ARG A 177 -13.87 4.89 -4.35
C ARG A 177 -14.88 5.55 -5.30
N ASP A 178 -14.54 6.64 -6.00
CA ASP A 178 -15.45 7.24 -6.99
C ASP A 178 -14.78 8.24 -7.94
N SER A 179 -15.47 8.53 -9.05
CA SER A 179 -15.06 9.32 -10.22
C SER A 179 -15.64 10.75 -10.22
N SER A 180 -14.94 11.73 -9.64
CA SER A 180 -15.20 13.15 -9.92
C SER A 180 -14.65 13.55 -11.28
N SER A 181 -15.30 14.47 -12.00
CA SER A 181 -15.13 14.69 -13.46
C SER A 181 -14.28 15.91 -13.86
N GLU A 182 -13.56 16.57 -12.96
CA GLU A 182 -12.92 17.85 -13.29
C GLU A 182 -11.40 17.84 -13.08
N ILE A 183 -10.67 17.88 -14.20
CA ILE A 183 -9.21 18.03 -14.20
C ILE A 183 -8.87 19.47 -13.80
N VAL A 184 -8.14 19.63 -12.71
CA VAL A 184 -7.62 20.94 -12.29
C VAL A 184 -6.64 21.50 -13.36
N HIS A 185 -6.89 22.74 -13.78
CA HIS A 185 -6.26 23.37 -14.95
C HIS A 185 -4.82 23.89 -14.74
N ASN A 186 -4.20 23.80 -13.55
CA ASN A 186 -3.04 24.64 -13.20
C ASN A 186 -1.66 23.93 -13.02
N MET A 187 -1.46 22.76 -13.65
CA MET A 187 -0.22 21.98 -13.47
C MET A 187 0.99 22.44 -14.30
N ASP A 188 0.85 23.44 -15.18
CA ASP A 188 1.95 23.98 -16.01
C ASP A 188 3.12 24.58 -15.19
N LYS A 189 2.99 24.61 -13.85
CA LYS A 189 3.92 25.23 -12.91
C LYS A 189 4.85 24.24 -12.17
N LEU A 190 4.75 22.93 -12.40
CA LEU A 190 5.64 21.92 -11.79
C LEU A 190 6.94 21.68 -12.59
N CYS A 191 7.54 22.74 -13.13
CA CYS A 191 8.68 22.64 -14.04
C CYS A 191 9.96 22.04 -13.43
N LYS A 192 10.05 21.92 -12.10
CA LYS A 192 11.20 21.32 -11.40
C LYS A 192 11.00 19.86 -10.98
N LEU A 193 9.81 19.31 -11.19
CA LEU A 193 9.50 17.94 -10.80
C LEU A 193 10.33 16.97 -11.67
N LYS A 194 11.19 16.19 -11.01
CA LYS A 194 12.07 15.19 -11.63
C LYS A 194 11.60 13.77 -11.35
N TYR A 195 10.95 13.56 -10.21
CA TYR A 195 10.54 12.23 -9.76
C TYR A 195 9.06 12.24 -9.39
N PHE A 196 8.29 11.37 -10.04
CA PHE A 196 6.88 11.17 -9.75
C PHE A 196 6.58 9.69 -9.48
N SER A 197 5.80 9.43 -8.43
CA SER A 197 5.32 8.10 -8.10
C SER A 197 3.82 8.15 -7.84
N LEU A 198 3.06 7.31 -8.54
CA LEU A 198 1.63 7.15 -8.36
C LEU A 198 1.32 5.67 -8.07
N LYS A 199 0.71 5.42 -6.91
CA LYS A 199 0.19 4.11 -6.51
C LYS A 199 -1.31 4.22 -6.25
N VAL A 200 -2.12 3.56 -7.06
CA VAL A 200 -3.56 3.45 -6.84
C VAL A 200 -3.84 2.07 -6.25
N ILE A 201 -4.38 2.05 -5.03
CA ILE A 201 -4.60 0.83 -4.24
C ILE A 201 -5.84 0.08 -4.72
N ASP A 202 -6.87 0.81 -5.15
CA ASP A 202 -8.08 0.25 -5.70
C ASP A 202 -8.16 0.52 -7.21
N LEU A 203 -9.36 0.44 -7.77
CA LEU A 203 -9.56 0.50 -9.21
C LEU A 203 -9.76 1.94 -9.64
N PHE A 204 -9.07 2.28 -10.71
CA PHE A 204 -9.10 3.57 -11.35
C PHE A 204 -9.99 3.51 -12.59
N GLU A 205 -10.97 4.39 -12.70
CA GLU A 205 -11.92 4.35 -13.82
C GLU A 205 -11.41 5.08 -15.06
N ASP A 206 -10.53 6.07 -14.89
CA ASP A 206 -10.23 7.04 -15.96
C ASP A 206 -8.73 7.25 -16.16
N TYR A 207 -8.09 6.28 -16.79
CA TYR A 207 -6.67 6.39 -17.16
C TYR A 207 -6.35 7.61 -18.02
N ASP A 208 -7.31 8.15 -18.78
CA ASP A 208 -7.07 9.30 -19.66
C ASP A 208 -6.78 10.56 -18.83
N LYS A 209 -7.30 10.68 -17.60
CA LYS A 209 -6.88 11.72 -16.65
C LYS A 209 -5.41 11.63 -16.29
N ILE A 210 -4.94 10.42 -15.95
CA ILE A 210 -3.52 10.19 -15.63
C ILE A 210 -2.65 10.51 -16.85
N SER A 211 -3.03 10.04 -18.04
CA SER A 211 -2.34 10.37 -19.30
C SER A 211 -2.30 11.89 -19.53
N SER A 212 -3.41 12.60 -19.30
CA SER A 212 -3.45 14.06 -19.45
C SER A 212 -2.49 14.78 -18.51
N LEU A 213 -2.30 14.25 -17.29
CA LEU A 213 -1.34 14.78 -16.34
C LEU A 213 0.09 14.53 -16.81
N PHE A 214 0.39 13.32 -17.27
CA PHE A 214 1.70 12.94 -17.79
C PHE A 214 2.18 13.82 -18.93
N ARG A 215 1.26 14.25 -19.82
CA ARG A 215 1.56 15.19 -20.90
C ARG A 215 2.12 16.54 -20.42
N ARG A 216 1.85 16.93 -19.17
CA ARG A 216 2.32 18.17 -18.55
C ARG A 216 3.63 18.00 -17.77
N MET A 217 4.11 16.78 -17.58
CA MET A 217 5.28 16.45 -16.75
C MET A 217 6.54 16.19 -17.60
N SER A 218 6.85 17.09 -18.53
CA SER A 218 7.90 16.88 -19.54
C SER A 218 9.34 16.83 -19.02
N ASN A 219 9.59 17.29 -17.79
CA ASN A 219 10.91 17.31 -17.15
C ASN A 219 11.15 16.10 -16.23
N LEU A 220 10.25 15.11 -16.20
CA LEU A 220 10.45 13.91 -15.38
C LEU A 220 11.64 13.09 -15.86
N GLU A 221 12.48 12.74 -14.90
CA GLU A 221 13.64 11.86 -15.03
C GLU A 221 13.29 10.43 -14.60
N LYS A 222 12.42 10.29 -13.60
CA LYS A 222 11.92 8.98 -13.12
C LYS A 222 10.42 8.98 -12.86
N LEU A 223 9.78 7.89 -13.27
CA LEU A 223 8.36 7.63 -13.08
C LEU A 223 8.16 6.24 -12.46
N THR A 224 7.37 6.18 -11.39
CA THR A 224 6.90 4.92 -10.79
C THR A 224 5.39 4.87 -10.85
N LEU A 225 4.81 3.89 -11.55
CA LEU A 225 3.37 3.82 -11.77
C LEU A 225 2.80 2.46 -11.37
N ASN A 226 1.90 2.42 -10.40
CA ASN A 226 1.13 1.23 -10.07
C ASN A 226 -0.36 1.55 -10.11
N VAL A 227 -1.06 1.05 -11.12
CA VAL A 227 -2.46 1.38 -11.38
C VAL A 227 -3.23 0.18 -11.90
N SER A 228 -4.47 0.03 -11.42
CA SER A 228 -5.43 -0.96 -11.91
C SER A 228 -6.60 -0.22 -12.54
N VAL A 229 -6.82 -0.34 -13.85
CA VAL A 229 -7.76 0.46 -14.62
C VAL A 229 -8.99 -0.36 -15.04
N ARG A 230 -10.19 0.14 -14.80
CA ARG A 230 -11.46 -0.47 -15.25
C ARG A 230 -12.13 0.27 -16.40
N HIS A 231 -13.19 -0.33 -16.92
CA HIS A 231 -14.12 0.30 -17.89
C HIS A 231 -13.49 0.74 -19.22
N ARG A 232 -12.33 0.18 -19.60
CA ARG A 232 -11.76 0.39 -20.93
C ARG A 232 -12.27 -0.67 -21.91
N ASN A 233 -12.48 -0.23 -23.15
CA ASN A 233 -12.80 -1.12 -24.28
C ASN A 233 -11.57 -1.79 -24.88
N ARG A 234 -10.37 -1.35 -24.51
CA ARG A 234 -9.09 -1.91 -24.95
C ARG A 234 -8.09 -1.97 -23.79
N VAL A 235 -7.15 -2.89 -23.89
CA VAL A 235 -6.04 -2.99 -22.93
C VAL A 235 -5.06 -1.85 -23.14
N ILE A 236 -4.36 -1.45 -22.10
CA ILE A 236 -3.20 -0.57 -22.21
C ILE A 236 -2.02 -1.44 -22.65
N ASP A 237 -1.44 -1.11 -23.81
CA ASP A 237 -0.32 -1.85 -24.39
C ASP A 237 0.94 -0.96 -24.55
N GLY A 238 1.97 -1.47 -25.23
CA GLY A 238 3.18 -0.70 -25.50
C GLY A 238 2.94 0.56 -26.34
N THR A 239 1.97 0.53 -27.26
CA THR A 239 1.62 1.69 -28.09
C THR A 239 1.03 2.82 -27.24
N ASP A 240 0.14 2.47 -26.31
CA ASP A 240 -0.42 3.44 -25.35
C ASP A 240 0.69 4.03 -24.46
N ILE A 241 1.58 3.20 -23.91
CA ILE A 241 2.73 3.68 -23.11
C ILE A 241 3.64 4.60 -23.91
N GLN A 242 3.95 4.25 -25.16
CA GLN A 242 4.76 5.10 -26.03
C GLN A 242 4.10 6.47 -26.23
N HIS A 243 2.80 6.48 -26.50
CA HIS A 243 2.06 7.71 -26.76
C HIS A 243 1.90 8.58 -25.52
N ASP A 244 1.50 7.99 -24.40
CA ASP A 244 1.10 8.72 -23.19
C ASP A 244 2.28 9.07 -22.27
N ILE A 245 3.38 8.32 -22.35
CA ILE A 245 4.53 8.48 -21.45
C ILE A 245 5.77 8.90 -22.25
N PHE A 246 6.30 8.02 -23.10
CA PHE A 246 7.62 8.26 -23.72
C PHE A 246 7.64 9.45 -24.67
N ASN A 247 6.58 9.67 -25.44
CA ASN A 247 6.48 10.83 -26.33
C ASN A 247 6.36 12.16 -25.57
N CYS A 248 5.89 12.13 -24.33
CA CYS A 248 5.65 13.33 -23.52
C CYS A 248 6.76 13.62 -22.51
N MET A 249 7.57 12.63 -22.16
CA MET A 249 8.64 12.72 -21.15
C MET A 249 10.01 12.36 -21.76
N PRO A 250 10.59 13.23 -22.61
CA PRO A 250 11.84 12.93 -23.31
C PRO A 250 13.06 12.79 -22.38
N GLN A 251 12.97 13.25 -21.13
CA GLN A 251 14.02 13.14 -20.11
C GLN A 251 13.91 11.86 -19.26
N LEU A 252 12.86 11.06 -19.47
CA LEU A 252 12.58 9.88 -18.68
C LEU A 252 13.60 8.79 -18.97
N HIS A 253 14.44 8.49 -17.98
CA HIS A 253 15.47 7.45 -18.08
C HIS A 253 15.22 6.27 -17.12
N SER A 254 14.19 6.36 -16.28
CA SER A 254 13.77 5.29 -15.38
C SER A 254 12.25 5.25 -15.32
N PHE A 255 11.69 4.11 -15.69
CA PHE A 255 10.26 3.86 -15.65
C PHE A 255 9.99 2.50 -15.01
N THR A 256 9.50 2.50 -13.77
CA THR A 256 9.06 1.30 -13.07
C THR A 256 7.55 1.28 -13.08
N PHE A 257 6.92 0.21 -13.57
CA PHE A 257 5.46 0.17 -13.68
C PHE A 257 4.84 -1.19 -13.39
N CYS A 258 3.59 -1.15 -12.96
CA CYS A 258 2.65 -2.26 -12.89
C CYS A 258 1.27 -1.70 -13.25
N ILE A 259 0.82 -1.96 -14.48
CA ILE A 259 -0.45 -1.48 -15.02
C ILE A 259 -1.33 -2.69 -15.25
N CYS A 260 -2.43 -2.80 -14.52
CA CYS A 260 -3.47 -3.79 -14.79
C CYS A 260 -4.63 -3.11 -15.51
N THR A 261 -5.09 -3.67 -16.63
CA THR A 261 -6.29 -3.18 -17.35
C THR A 261 -7.35 -4.26 -17.37
N TYR A 262 -8.55 -3.92 -16.89
CA TYR A 262 -9.74 -4.75 -17.00
C TYR A 262 -10.56 -4.32 -18.21
N VAL A 263 -10.73 -5.23 -19.15
CA VAL A 263 -11.49 -5.00 -20.38
C VAL A 263 -12.74 -5.87 -20.42
N GLU A 264 -13.83 -5.28 -20.93
CA GLU A 264 -15.03 -6.03 -21.32
C GLU A 264 -14.90 -6.45 -22.79
N MET A 265 -14.87 -7.75 -23.04
CA MET A 265 -14.79 -8.30 -24.39
C MET A 265 -16.18 -8.31 -25.01
N VAL A 266 -16.46 -7.29 -25.83
CA VAL A 266 -17.73 -7.16 -26.56
C VAL A 266 -17.80 -8.15 -27.73
N ASP A 267 -16.65 -8.47 -28.35
CA ASP A 267 -16.53 -9.46 -29.42
C ASP A 267 -15.73 -10.68 -28.95
N LEU A 268 -16.36 -11.86 -28.97
CA LEU A 268 -15.77 -13.13 -28.55
C LEU A 268 -14.80 -13.73 -29.58
N SER A 269 -14.72 -13.15 -30.78
CA SER A 269 -13.96 -13.71 -31.90
C SER A 269 -12.45 -13.51 -31.79
N TYR A 270 -11.99 -12.45 -31.10
CA TYR A 270 -10.57 -12.18 -30.90
C TYR A 270 -10.14 -12.44 -29.47
N LYS A 271 -9.33 -13.48 -29.25
CA LYS A 271 -8.71 -13.77 -27.97
C LYS A 271 -7.37 -13.06 -27.88
N LEU A 272 -7.31 -12.02 -27.05
CA LEU A 272 -6.06 -11.35 -26.72
C LEU A 272 -5.09 -12.32 -26.04
N THR A 273 -3.85 -12.38 -26.49
CA THR A 273 -2.80 -13.21 -25.88
C THR A 273 -1.75 -12.35 -25.18
N SER A 274 -1.03 -12.94 -24.22
CA SER A 274 0.09 -12.24 -23.58
C SER A 274 1.18 -11.92 -24.61
N GLU A 275 1.41 -12.82 -25.56
CA GLU A 275 2.42 -12.70 -26.60
C GLU A 275 2.18 -11.47 -27.50
N ASP A 276 0.92 -11.20 -27.89
CA ASP A 276 0.57 -10.02 -28.67
C ASP A 276 0.96 -8.73 -27.92
N ILE A 277 0.64 -8.65 -26.62
CA ILE A 277 0.97 -7.48 -25.78
C ILE A 277 2.47 -7.39 -25.52
N GLN A 278 3.14 -8.53 -25.30
CA GLN A 278 4.58 -8.58 -25.08
C GLN A 278 5.34 -8.04 -26.30
N GLN A 279 4.85 -8.31 -27.51
CA GLN A 279 5.45 -7.77 -28.73
C GLN A 279 5.39 -6.25 -28.74
N THR A 280 4.24 -5.64 -28.42
CA THR A 280 4.11 -4.17 -28.37
C THR A 280 5.06 -3.52 -27.37
N LEU A 281 5.32 -4.16 -26.22
CA LEU A 281 6.30 -3.69 -25.23
C LEU A 281 7.74 -3.81 -25.75
N THR A 282 8.02 -4.89 -26.47
CA THR A 282 9.34 -5.12 -27.08
C THR A 282 9.63 -4.09 -28.16
N ASP A 283 8.63 -3.72 -28.97
CA ASP A 283 8.75 -2.76 -30.07
C ASP A 283 9.13 -1.35 -29.58
N ILE A 284 8.74 -0.99 -28.36
CA ILE A 284 9.08 0.29 -27.72
C ILE A 284 10.36 0.22 -26.86
N GLY A 285 11.12 -0.88 -26.96
CA GLY A 285 12.38 -1.08 -26.25
C GLY A 285 12.25 -1.57 -24.80
N GLN A 286 11.05 -1.93 -24.33
CA GLN A 286 10.80 -2.44 -22.97
C GLN A 286 11.00 -3.96 -22.89
N GLN A 287 12.20 -4.45 -23.23
CA GLN A 287 12.52 -5.88 -23.31
C GLN A 287 12.43 -6.63 -21.97
N HIS A 288 12.53 -5.90 -20.85
CA HIS A 288 12.43 -6.46 -19.50
C HIS A 288 11.03 -6.35 -18.89
N ALA A 289 10.07 -5.79 -19.62
CA ALA A 289 8.68 -5.79 -19.20
C ALA A 289 8.04 -7.16 -19.47
N VAL A 290 7.05 -7.53 -18.67
CA VAL A 290 6.27 -8.76 -18.79
C VAL A 290 4.81 -8.40 -18.98
N SER A 291 4.12 -9.10 -19.87
CA SER A 291 2.67 -9.10 -20.01
C SER A 291 2.04 -10.40 -19.49
N MET A 292 0.87 -10.28 -18.88
CA MET A 292 0.04 -11.40 -18.43
C MET A 292 -1.43 -11.11 -18.74
N VAL A 293 -2.05 -11.94 -19.58
CA VAL A 293 -3.49 -11.89 -19.84
C VAL A 293 -4.19 -13.02 -19.08
N SER A 294 -5.10 -12.65 -18.19
CA SER A 294 -5.98 -13.57 -17.45
C SER A 294 -7.43 -13.34 -17.87
N TYR A 295 -8.16 -14.43 -18.13
CA TYR A 295 -9.58 -14.37 -18.45
C TYR A 295 -10.38 -14.51 -17.16
N VAL A 296 -10.95 -13.40 -16.68
CA VAL A 296 -11.71 -13.33 -15.42
C VAL A 296 -13.09 -13.97 -15.58
N THR A 297 -13.74 -13.73 -16.72
CA THR A 297 -15.00 -14.38 -17.11
C THR A 297 -15.01 -14.59 -18.62
N LYS A 298 -16.06 -15.22 -19.16
CA LYS A 298 -16.25 -15.33 -20.62
C LYS A 298 -16.28 -13.97 -21.35
N LYS A 299 -16.55 -12.86 -20.65
CA LYS A 299 -16.67 -11.52 -21.22
C LYS A 299 -15.72 -10.50 -20.62
N LYS A 300 -14.82 -10.92 -19.72
CA LYS A 300 -13.91 -9.99 -19.03
C LYS A 300 -12.51 -10.58 -18.98
N ALA A 301 -11.53 -9.79 -19.38
CA ALA A 301 -10.12 -10.12 -19.25
C ALA A 301 -9.42 -9.04 -18.42
N ALA A 302 -8.38 -9.47 -17.69
CA ALA A 302 -7.42 -8.60 -17.04
C ALA A 302 -6.09 -8.76 -17.79
N CYS A 303 -5.48 -7.64 -18.17
CA CYS A 303 -4.15 -7.61 -18.76
C CYS A 303 -3.23 -6.84 -17.82
N SER A 304 -2.26 -7.52 -17.24
CA SER A 304 -1.24 -6.92 -16.38
C SER A 304 0.06 -6.79 -17.15
N ILE A 305 0.61 -5.60 -17.22
CA ILE A 305 1.94 -5.32 -17.76
C ILE A 305 2.80 -4.70 -16.65
N PHE A 306 4.04 -5.15 -16.51
CA PHE A 306 4.93 -4.63 -15.47
C PHE A 306 6.41 -4.73 -15.85
N SER A 307 7.22 -3.85 -15.29
CA SER A 307 8.68 -3.84 -15.43
C SER A 307 9.36 -4.85 -14.51
N LEU A 308 10.48 -5.43 -14.94
CA LEU A 308 11.40 -6.18 -14.09
C LEU A 308 12.70 -5.39 -13.82
N PRO A 309 13.31 -5.49 -12.61
CA PRO A 309 12.81 -6.23 -11.45
C PRO A 309 11.49 -5.66 -10.92
N PHE A 310 10.63 -6.51 -10.37
CA PHE A 310 9.33 -6.09 -9.84
C PHE A 310 9.51 -5.46 -8.46
N GLU A 311 9.27 -4.15 -8.34
CA GLU A 311 9.58 -3.37 -7.12
C GLU A 311 8.35 -3.06 -6.25
N PHE A 312 7.18 -3.60 -6.58
CA PHE A 312 5.95 -3.33 -5.83
C PHE A 312 5.68 -4.39 -4.76
N ASP A 313 4.98 -3.97 -3.72
CA ASP A 313 4.62 -4.79 -2.55
C ASP A 313 3.34 -5.61 -2.73
N TYR A 314 2.60 -5.39 -3.82
CA TYR A 314 1.40 -6.12 -4.18
C TYR A 314 1.38 -6.47 -5.66
N LEU A 315 0.80 -7.63 -5.97
CA LEU A 315 0.52 -8.09 -7.34
C LEU A 315 -0.88 -8.70 -7.38
N GLU A 316 -1.67 -8.31 -8.37
CA GLU A 316 -3.06 -8.76 -8.50
C GLU A 316 -3.32 -9.54 -9.79
N ASP A 317 -4.35 -10.39 -9.70
CA ASP A 317 -4.87 -11.23 -10.78
C ASP A 317 -3.82 -12.09 -11.49
N LEU A 318 -2.92 -12.66 -10.69
CA LEU A 318 -1.97 -13.64 -11.18
C LEU A 318 -2.70 -14.93 -11.58
N GLY A 319 -2.59 -15.31 -12.85
CA GLY A 319 -3.17 -16.53 -13.42
C GLY A 319 -2.21 -17.73 -13.39
N ASN A 320 -2.61 -18.83 -14.02
CA ASN A 320 -1.81 -20.07 -14.05
C ASN A 320 -0.48 -19.95 -14.81
N LYS A 321 -0.41 -18.98 -15.72
CA LYS A 321 0.76 -18.66 -16.54
C LYS A 321 1.33 -17.33 -16.08
N TYR A 322 2.50 -17.39 -15.46
CA TYR A 322 3.28 -16.21 -15.06
C TYR A 322 4.77 -16.54 -15.19
N PRO A 323 5.64 -15.53 -15.33
CA PRO A 323 7.06 -15.77 -15.54
C PRO A 323 7.69 -16.50 -14.35
N ASN A 324 8.65 -17.38 -14.63
CA ASN A 324 9.44 -18.02 -13.59
C ASN A 324 10.47 -17.04 -13.02
N THR A 325 10.01 -16.11 -12.18
CA THR A 325 10.79 -15.04 -11.57
C THR A 325 10.50 -14.98 -10.08
N VAL A 326 11.45 -14.44 -9.32
CA VAL A 326 11.30 -14.19 -7.88
C VAL A 326 10.84 -12.75 -7.66
N PHE A 327 9.69 -12.61 -7.01
CA PHE A 327 9.05 -11.35 -6.66
C PHE A 327 9.35 -11.02 -5.19
N SER A 328 10.60 -10.64 -4.90
CA SER A 328 11.12 -10.49 -3.53
C SER A 328 10.38 -9.44 -2.69
N TYR A 329 9.80 -8.41 -3.32
CA TYR A 329 9.11 -7.32 -2.65
C TYR A 329 7.62 -7.58 -2.42
N VAL A 330 7.03 -8.55 -3.13
CA VAL A 330 5.58 -8.81 -3.05
C VAL A 330 5.23 -9.46 -1.72
N THR A 331 4.41 -8.75 -0.95
CA THR A 331 3.86 -9.21 0.34
C THR A 331 2.36 -9.50 0.25
N TYR A 332 1.67 -8.95 -0.74
CA TYR A 332 0.25 -9.21 -1.03
C TYR A 332 0.09 -9.79 -2.42
N LEU A 333 -0.58 -10.94 -2.53
CA LEU A 333 -0.86 -11.58 -3.80
C LEU A 333 -2.34 -11.96 -3.92
N LEU A 334 -2.98 -11.51 -5.00
CA LEU A 334 -4.28 -11.99 -5.45
C LEU A 334 -4.09 -12.91 -6.67
N VAL A 335 -4.49 -14.17 -6.54
CA VAL A 335 -4.52 -15.14 -7.65
C VAL A 335 -5.95 -15.33 -8.15
N ARG A 336 -6.14 -15.25 -9.46
CA ARG A 336 -7.47 -15.37 -10.09
C ARG A 336 -7.39 -16.05 -11.45
N GLU A 337 -8.23 -17.06 -11.67
CA GLU A 337 -8.29 -17.78 -12.94
C GLU A 337 -9.63 -18.49 -13.15
N THR A 338 -9.99 -18.74 -14.41
CA THR A 338 -11.23 -19.49 -14.77
C THR A 338 -11.03 -21.00 -14.87
N VAL A 339 -9.79 -21.45 -14.98
CA VAL A 339 -9.37 -22.85 -14.91
C VAL A 339 -8.81 -23.18 -13.51
N PRO A 340 -8.88 -24.43 -13.03
CA PRO A 340 -8.38 -24.81 -11.72
C PRO A 340 -6.91 -24.46 -11.48
N PHE A 341 -6.55 -24.17 -10.22
CA PHE A 341 -5.16 -24.10 -9.77
C PHE A 341 -4.72 -25.48 -9.24
N GLU A 342 -3.73 -26.09 -9.87
CA GLU A 342 -3.23 -27.39 -9.38
C GLU A 342 -2.23 -27.22 -8.23
N HIS A 343 -1.90 -28.30 -7.52
CA HIS A 343 -0.94 -28.25 -6.41
C HIS A 343 0.41 -27.60 -6.80
N GLU A 344 0.89 -27.90 -8.01
CA GLU A 344 2.12 -27.32 -8.58
C GLU A 344 2.05 -25.79 -8.73
N PHE A 345 0.87 -25.22 -8.98
CA PHE A 345 0.72 -23.77 -9.02
C PHE A 345 1.15 -23.15 -7.67
N PHE A 346 0.64 -23.69 -6.57
CA PHE A 346 0.97 -23.19 -5.22
C PHE A 346 2.43 -23.45 -4.83
N MET A 347 3.04 -24.57 -5.28
CA MET A 347 4.48 -24.77 -5.14
C MET A 347 5.29 -23.66 -5.81
N ARG A 348 4.90 -23.27 -7.05
CA ARG A 348 5.54 -22.17 -7.76
C ARG A 348 5.31 -20.84 -7.03
N ILE A 349 4.12 -20.60 -6.48
CA ILE A 349 3.85 -19.39 -5.67
C ILE A 349 4.80 -19.32 -4.47
N ALA A 350 4.95 -20.40 -3.69
CA ALA A 350 5.83 -20.40 -2.53
C ALA A 350 7.30 -20.07 -2.90
N ARG A 351 7.77 -20.53 -4.07
CA ARG A 351 9.13 -20.26 -4.58
C ARG A 351 9.29 -18.85 -5.14
N SER A 352 8.29 -18.36 -5.87
CA SER A 352 8.32 -17.05 -6.52
C SER A 352 8.05 -15.90 -5.56
N PHE A 353 7.37 -16.13 -4.43
CA PHE A 353 6.94 -15.09 -3.50
C PHE A 353 7.45 -15.37 -2.08
N PRO A 354 8.77 -15.30 -1.84
CA PRO A 354 9.36 -15.68 -0.56
C PRO A 354 8.89 -14.78 0.59
N SER A 355 8.52 -13.53 0.33
CA SER A 355 8.08 -12.55 1.34
C SER A 355 6.56 -12.49 1.54
N LEU A 356 5.81 -13.46 0.98
CA LEU A 356 4.35 -13.41 0.93
C LEU A 356 3.71 -13.42 2.33
N LYS A 357 2.94 -12.37 2.65
CA LYS A 357 2.21 -12.19 3.91
C LYS A 357 0.71 -12.33 3.78
N HIS A 358 0.16 -11.98 2.62
CA HIS A 358 -1.26 -12.06 2.31
C HIS A 358 -1.47 -12.79 0.99
N LEU A 359 -2.20 -13.91 1.02
CA LEU A 359 -2.62 -14.64 -0.17
C LEU A 359 -4.15 -14.65 -0.27
N ARG A 360 -4.67 -14.17 -1.39
CA ARG A 360 -6.09 -14.20 -1.72
C ARG A 360 -6.32 -15.05 -2.96
N ILE A 361 -7.26 -15.98 -2.88
CA ILE A 361 -7.54 -16.95 -3.95
C ILE A 361 -8.97 -16.75 -4.46
N PHE A 362 -9.09 -16.47 -5.75
CA PHE A 362 -10.37 -16.36 -6.45
C PHE A 362 -10.44 -17.41 -7.56
N ASN A 363 -10.97 -18.59 -7.22
CA ASN A 363 -11.14 -19.69 -8.17
C ASN A 363 -12.18 -20.69 -7.65
N MET A 364 -13.37 -20.72 -8.24
CA MET A 364 -14.45 -21.61 -7.81
C MET A 364 -14.39 -23.00 -8.45
N LYS A 365 -13.37 -23.30 -9.26
CA LYS A 365 -13.20 -24.60 -9.88
C LYS A 365 -12.45 -25.56 -8.96
N SER A 366 -12.97 -26.78 -8.84
CA SER A 366 -12.28 -27.87 -8.16
C SER A 366 -10.96 -28.22 -8.84
N GLN A 367 -9.98 -28.65 -8.05
CA GLN A 367 -8.74 -29.19 -8.61
C GLN A 367 -9.06 -30.47 -9.40
N THR A 368 -8.33 -30.71 -10.49
CA THR A 368 -8.58 -31.92 -11.29
C THR A 368 -8.16 -33.17 -10.51
N LEU A 369 -8.89 -34.28 -10.69
CA LEU A 369 -8.75 -35.50 -9.87
C LEU A 369 -7.32 -36.09 -9.81
N ASN A 370 -6.42 -35.72 -10.73
CA ASN A 370 -5.02 -36.14 -10.69
C ASN A 370 -4.24 -35.57 -9.49
N SER A 371 -4.75 -34.54 -8.81
CA SER A 371 -4.25 -34.07 -7.50
C SER A 371 -4.97 -34.73 -6.30
N ARG A 372 -6.04 -35.51 -6.54
CA ARG A 372 -6.63 -36.44 -5.55
C ARG A 372 -5.92 -37.80 -5.63
N MET A 373 -4.60 -37.82 -5.51
CA MET A 373 -3.90 -39.08 -5.29
C MET A 373 -4.17 -39.54 -3.86
N THR A 374 -5.05 -40.53 -3.75
CA THR A 374 -4.91 -41.60 -2.79
C THR A 374 -3.43 -42.00 -2.75
N PHE A 375 -2.84 -42.06 -1.56
CA PHE A 375 -1.48 -42.53 -1.29
C PHE A 375 -1.33 -44.01 -1.72
N SER A 376 -1.42 -44.32 -3.01
CA SER A 376 -1.05 -45.63 -3.54
C SER A 376 0.47 -45.70 -3.54
N SER A 377 0.98 -46.65 -2.79
CA SER A 377 2.33 -46.80 -2.24
C SER A 377 3.50 -46.89 -3.23
N ASP A 378 3.27 -46.89 -4.56
CA ASP A 378 4.22 -47.52 -5.46
C ASP A 378 4.95 -46.58 -6.44
N ASN A 379 4.73 -45.26 -6.40
CA ASN A 379 5.56 -44.30 -7.15
C ASN A 379 5.69 -42.95 -6.41
N SER A 380 6.58 -42.96 -5.43
CA SER A 380 6.86 -41.89 -4.46
C SER A 380 7.72 -40.74 -4.99
N GLN A 381 7.30 -40.06 -6.06
CA GLN A 381 7.65 -38.64 -6.17
C GLN A 381 6.71 -37.86 -5.26
N PHE A 382 6.96 -37.96 -3.94
CA PHE A 382 6.29 -37.17 -2.94
C PHE A 382 6.47 -35.69 -3.29
N TYR A 383 5.37 -35.00 -3.59
CA TYR A 383 5.39 -33.55 -3.58
C TYR A 383 5.78 -33.11 -2.17
N SER A 384 6.88 -32.37 -2.08
CA SER A 384 7.32 -31.75 -0.84
C SER A 384 6.21 -30.87 -0.26
N ILE A 385 6.05 -30.87 1.07
CA ILE A 385 5.15 -29.95 1.77
C ILE A 385 5.45 -28.52 1.30
N ILE A 386 4.41 -27.78 0.91
CA ILE A 386 4.55 -26.38 0.49
C ILE A 386 4.68 -25.52 1.74
N GLU A 387 5.77 -24.76 1.84
CA GLU A 387 5.99 -23.88 2.99
C GLU A 387 5.66 -22.43 2.66
N TYR A 388 4.84 -21.81 3.51
CA TYR A 388 4.57 -20.38 3.48
C TYR A 388 4.99 -19.74 4.82
N PRO A 389 6.29 -19.50 5.03
CA PRO A 389 6.84 -19.14 6.34
C PRO A 389 6.36 -17.78 6.84
N HIS A 390 5.97 -16.87 5.95
CA HIS A 390 5.55 -15.51 6.28
C HIS A 390 4.07 -15.23 6.07
N LEU A 391 3.28 -16.22 5.62
CA LEU A 391 1.87 -16.02 5.31
C LEU A 391 1.07 -15.85 6.60
N THR A 392 0.54 -14.65 6.78
CA THR A 392 -0.25 -14.22 7.94
C THR A 392 -1.73 -14.14 7.65
N ILE A 393 -2.11 -13.84 6.41
CA ILE A 393 -3.50 -13.69 5.97
C ILE A 393 -3.76 -14.63 4.79
N LEU A 394 -4.77 -15.49 4.93
CA LEU A 394 -5.26 -16.33 3.85
C LEU A 394 -6.76 -16.05 3.62
N ASP A 395 -7.12 -15.57 2.43
CA ASP A 395 -8.52 -15.38 2.02
C ASP A 395 -8.88 -16.35 0.89
N VAL A 396 -9.74 -17.31 1.23
CA VAL A 396 -10.25 -18.38 0.36
C VAL A 396 -11.77 -18.36 0.27
N ARG A 397 -12.43 -17.26 0.65
CA ARG A 397 -13.89 -17.11 0.57
C ARG A 397 -14.42 -17.26 -0.86
N TYR A 398 -13.60 -16.96 -1.86
CA TYR A 398 -13.97 -17.07 -3.26
C TYR A 398 -13.26 -18.23 -3.97
N ALA A 399 -12.87 -19.24 -3.20
CA ALA A 399 -12.15 -20.40 -3.67
C ALA A 399 -12.99 -21.67 -3.46
N HIS A 400 -12.85 -22.65 -4.34
CA HIS A 400 -13.39 -23.99 -4.13
C HIS A 400 -12.79 -24.65 -2.86
N ARG A 401 -13.57 -25.48 -2.16
CA ARG A 401 -13.16 -26.19 -0.94
C ARG A 401 -11.87 -27.00 -1.03
N ASP A 402 -11.50 -27.45 -2.23
CA ASP A 402 -10.24 -28.19 -2.44
C ASP A 402 -9.01 -27.32 -2.08
N TYR A 403 -9.08 -26.01 -2.33
CA TYR A 403 -8.02 -25.07 -1.94
C TYR A 403 -7.98 -24.90 -0.42
N VAL A 404 -9.14 -24.84 0.23
CA VAL A 404 -9.24 -24.83 1.70
C VAL A 404 -8.56 -26.07 2.27
N GLU A 405 -8.85 -27.26 1.72
CA GLU A 405 -8.16 -28.49 2.12
C GLU A 405 -6.65 -28.43 1.86
N GLN A 406 -6.22 -27.93 0.69
CA GLN A 406 -4.81 -27.83 0.36
C GLN A 406 -4.02 -26.99 1.39
N PHE A 407 -4.54 -25.84 1.80
CA PHE A 407 -3.85 -24.95 2.74
C PHE A 407 -4.00 -25.39 4.20
N LEU A 408 -5.13 -25.98 4.59
CA LEU A 408 -5.31 -26.42 5.99
C LEU A 408 -4.61 -27.75 6.30
N ASN A 409 -4.51 -28.66 5.33
CA ASN A 409 -3.89 -29.96 5.55
C ASN A 409 -2.36 -29.84 5.69
N GLU A 410 -1.84 -30.14 6.88
CA GLU A 410 -0.42 -30.02 7.21
C GLU A 410 0.49 -30.94 6.41
N THR A 411 -0.05 -32.02 5.84
CA THR A 411 0.70 -32.93 4.96
C THR A 411 0.87 -32.37 3.54
N LYS A 412 0.14 -31.30 3.18
CA LYS A 412 0.22 -30.61 1.89
C LYS A 412 0.89 -29.25 2.00
N THR A 413 0.55 -28.49 3.04
CA THR A 413 1.01 -27.10 3.21
C THR A 413 1.33 -26.82 4.68
N TYR A 414 2.42 -26.11 4.94
CA TYR A 414 2.79 -25.64 6.27
C TYR A 414 2.73 -24.10 6.33
N ILE A 415 1.91 -23.57 7.23
CA ILE A 415 1.64 -22.12 7.36
C ILE A 415 1.83 -21.69 8.81
N PRO A 416 3.08 -21.57 9.30
CA PRO A 416 3.36 -21.37 10.73
C PRO A 416 2.93 -20.01 11.29
N CYS A 417 2.56 -19.05 10.45
CA CYS A 417 2.29 -17.67 10.83
C CYS A 417 0.85 -17.22 10.55
N LEU A 418 -0.06 -18.14 10.20
CA LEU A 418 -1.44 -17.79 9.89
C LEU A 418 -2.16 -17.23 11.11
N THR A 419 -2.50 -15.95 11.07
CA THR A 419 -3.21 -15.23 12.14
C THR A 419 -4.61 -14.79 11.71
N ILE A 420 -4.81 -14.52 10.42
CA ILE A 420 -6.11 -14.14 9.86
C ILE A 420 -6.52 -15.15 8.79
N PHE A 421 -7.67 -15.78 8.98
CA PHE A 421 -8.22 -16.73 8.02
C PHE A 421 -9.62 -16.31 7.59
N GLN A 422 -9.85 -16.22 6.27
CA GLN A 422 -11.14 -15.85 5.71
C GLN A 422 -11.66 -16.99 4.83
N VAL A 423 -12.80 -17.57 5.21
CA VAL A 423 -13.37 -18.78 4.59
C VAL A 423 -14.88 -18.83 4.82
N PHE A 424 -15.62 -19.58 3.99
CA PHE A 424 -17.01 -19.89 4.30
C PHE A 424 -17.11 -21.00 5.36
N VAL A 425 -18.09 -20.88 6.27
CA VAL A 425 -18.27 -21.83 7.39
C VAL A 425 -18.47 -23.25 6.87
N ASP A 426 -19.26 -23.42 5.81
CA ASP A 426 -19.57 -24.74 5.26
C ASP A 426 -18.34 -25.44 4.68
N ASP A 427 -17.49 -24.71 3.95
CA ASP A 427 -16.24 -25.25 3.42
C ASP A 427 -15.29 -25.62 4.55
N LEU A 428 -15.19 -24.76 5.57
CA LEU A 428 -14.37 -25.03 6.76
C LEU A 428 -14.85 -26.28 7.51
N LYS A 429 -16.16 -26.42 7.76
CA LYS A 429 -16.74 -27.61 8.41
C LYS A 429 -16.52 -28.85 7.56
N ALA A 430 -16.72 -28.78 6.25
CA ALA A 430 -16.51 -29.91 5.36
C ALA A 430 -15.05 -30.40 5.38
N VAL A 431 -14.09 -29.49 5.27
CA VAL A 431 -12.65 -29.82 5.23
C VAL A 431 -12.14 -30.36 6.56
N THR A 432 -12.59 -29.77 7.67
CA THR A 432 -12.20 -30.17 9.03
C THR A 432 -13.02 -31.35 9.56
N LYS A 433 -13.99 -31.88 8.80
CA LYS A 433 -14.97 -32.88 9.24
C LYS A 433 -15.66 -32.46 10.54
N ASN A 434 -16.25 -31.26 10.54
CA ASN A 434 -16.81 -30.61 11.72
C ASN A 434 -15.78 -30.52 12.86
N PHE A 435 -14.57 -30.04 12.57
CA PHE A 435 -13.52 -29.83 13.57
C PHE A 435 -13.07 -31.13 14.27
N SER A 436 -12.99 -32.26 13.55
CA SER A 436 -12.50 -33.54 14.08
C SER A 436 -11.28 -34.11 13.34
N ARG A 437 -10.87 -33.50 12.22
CA ARG A 437 -9.74 -33.90 11.38
C ARG A 437 -8.40 -33.30 11.81
N GLU A 438 -7.64 -34.03 12.62
CA GLU A 438 -6.35 -33.62 13.20
C GLU A 438 -5.36 -32.99 12.20
N GLU A 439 -5.24 -33.50 10.98
CA GLU A 439 -4.26 -33.00 9.99
C GLU A 439 -4.53 -31.56 9.55
N THR A 440 -5.72 -31.04 9.82
CA THR A 440 -6.09 -29.65 9.50
C THR A 440 -5.94 -28.69 10.69
N ARG A 441 -5.71 -29.23 11.89
CA ARG A 441 -5.71 -28.44 13.13
C ARG A 441 -4.48 -27.56 13.26
N ARG A 442 -3.30 -28.06 12.89
CA ARG A 442 -2.02 -27.37 13.13
C ARG A 442 -1.94 -26.00 12.48
N ASN A 443 -2.36 -25.88 11.22
CA ASN A 443 -2.35 -24.59 10.51
C ASN A 443 -3.42 -23.62 11.04
N CYS A 444 -4.43 -24.10 11.78
CA CYS A 444 -5.47 -23.27 12.39
C CYS A 444 -5.09 -22.72 13.78
N ALA A 445 -4.13 -23.34 14.47
CA ALA A 445 -3.90 -23.12 15.90
C ALA A 445 -3.54 -21.66 16.29
N LYS A 446 -2.91 -20.92 15.37
CA LYS A 446 -2.49 -19.52 15.58
C LYS A 446 -3.45 -18.48 15.01
N VAL A 447 -4.59 -18.90 14.44
CA VAL A 447 -5.58 -17.96 13.90
C VAL A 447 -6.21 -17.19 15.06
N GLU A 448 -5.99 -15.88 15.04
CA GLU A 448 -6.49 -14.88 15.99
C GLU A 448 -7.76 -14.19 15.45
N GLN A 449 -7.98 -14.22 14.14
CA GLN A 449 -9.17 -13.69 13.50
C GLN A 449 -9.70 -14.64 12.42
N LEU A 450 -10.94 -15.08 12.59
CA LEU A 450 -11.65 -15.93 11.63
C LEU A 450 -12.81 -15.14 11.03
N PHE A 451 -12.71 -14.80 9.75
CA PHE A 451 -13.75 -14.08 9.02
C PHE A 451 -14.61 -15.04 8.20
N THR A 452 -15.83 -15.25 8.68
CA THR A 452 -16.85 -16.09 8.05
C THR A 452 -18.09 -15.26 7.74
N ARG A 453 -18.85 -15.63 6.69
CA ARG A 453 -20.12 -14.96 6.36
C ARG A 453 -21.18 -15.16 7.46
N GLU A 454 -21.13 -16.32 8.12
CA GLU A 454 -22.05 -16.72 9.16
C GLU A 454 -21.30 -16.81 10.49
N SER A 455 -21.99 -16.56 11.61
CA SER A 455 -21.41 -16.72 12.95
C SER A 455 -21.11 -18.19 13.23
N LEU A 456 -19.87 -18.49 13.58
CA LEU A 456 -19.49 -19.83 14.03
C LEU A 456 -19.99 -20.05 15.47
N VAL A 457 -20.76 -21.11 15.69
CA VAL A 457 -21.17 -21.53 17.04
C VAL A 457 -19.93 -21.97 17.80
N ARG A 458 -19.72 -21.39 18.99
CA ARG A 458 -18.60 -21.72 19.86
C ARG A 458 -18.85 -23.07 20.53
N THR A 459 -18.11 -24.09 20.11
CA THR A 459 -18.08 -25.43 20.73
C THR A 459 -16.66 -25.77 21.17
N ASP A 460 -16.49 -26.77 22.02
CA ASP A 460 -15.17 -27.23 22.47
C ASP A 460 -14.29 -27.66 21.29
N ASP A 461 -14.87 -28.30 20.27
CA ASP A 461 -14.15 -28.69 19.05
C ASP A 461 -13.62 -27.48 18.28
N VAL A 462 -14.42 -26.41 18.18
CA VAL A 462 -13.98 -25.15 17.55
C VAL A 462 -12.85 -24.51 18.37
N TRP A 463 -12.93 -24.56 19.69
CA TRP A 463 -11.87 -24.05 20.57
C TRP A 463 -10.56 -24.83 20.41
N LEU A 464 -10.62 -26.16 20.29
CA LEU A 464 -9.45 -27.00 20.03
C LEU A 464 -8.77 -26.67 18.68
N TYR A 465 -9.56 -26.28 17.69
CA TYR A 465 -9.04 -25.87 16.37
C TYR A 465 -8.46 -24.48 16.34
N PHE A 466 -9.09 -23.56 17.06
CA PHE A 466 -8.76 -22.14 17.04
C PHE A 466 -8.55 -21.58 18.45
N PRO A 467 -7.57 -22.09 19.21
CA PRO A 467 -7.38 -21.70 20.60
C PRO A 467 -7.02 -20.21 20.75
N SER A 468 -6.45 -19.60 19.71
CA SER A 468 -6.04 -18.20 19.72
C SER A 468 -7.20 -17.21 19.48
N LEU A 469 -8.37 -17.65 19.01
CA LEU A 469 -9.59 -16.82 18.90
C LEU A 469 -10.18 -16.42 20.27
N TYR A 470 -9.71 -17.06 21.34
CA TYR A 470 -10.27 -16.94 22.70
C TYR A 470 -9.30 -16.31 23.70
N LYS A 471 -8.17 -15.79 23.21
CA LYS A 471 -7.24 -14.96 23.99
C LYS A 471 -7.58 -13.50 23.76
#